data_AF-A0A1H3MYH6-F1
#
_entry.id   AF-A0A1H3MYH6-F1
#
_cell.length_a   1.000
_cell.length_b   1.000
_cell.length_c   1.000
_cell.angle_alpha   90.00
_cell.angle_beta   90.00
_cell.angle_gamma   90.00
#
_symmetry.space_group_name_H-M   'P 1'
#
loop_
_entity.id
_entity.type
_entity.pdbx_description
1 polymer ?
#
loop_
_entity_poly.entity_id
_entity_poly.type
_entity_poly.pdbx_seq_one_letter_code
_entity_poly.pdbx_strand_id
1 'polypeptide(L)'
;MRTAHSTFLAAGLMLAGCTAPVATEAPRTSVPEAVVALAAPYQDVATARVRPEDGCYWYLHAGPVETTLLPLRTPQGNRICTEASETAGA
;
A
#
# COMPACT_ATOMS: atom_id res chain seq x y z
N MET A 1 -3.45 -67.83 3.23
CA MET A 1 -4.00 -66.85 2.26
C MET A 1 -4.95 -65.93 3.02
N ARG A 2 -4.62 -64.64 3.13
CA ARG A 2 -5.48 -63.56 3.63
C ARG A 2 -5.04 -62.28 2.92
N THR A 3 -5.76 -61.94 1.87
CA THR A 3 -5.68 -60.64 1.22
C THR A 3 -6.29 -59.59 2.15
N ALA A 4 -5.60 -58.46 2.36
CA ALA A 4 -6.19 -57.34 3.07
C ALA A 4 -5.70 -55.99 2.53
N HIS A 5 -6.62 -55.33 1.83
CA HIS A 5 -6.90 -53.91 1.91
C HIS A 5 -5.82 -52.94 1.42
N SER A 6 -5.83 -52.76 0.09
CA SER A 6 -5.89 -51.48 -0.61
C SER A 6 -5.96 -50.26 0.32
N THR A 7 -4.80 -49.75 0.72
CA THR A 7 -4.68 -48.42 1.33
C THR A 7 -4.39 -47.45 0.19
N PHE A 8 -5.49 -47.01 -0.40
CA PHE A 8 -5.61 -45.90 -1.33
C PHE A 8 -5.13 -44.61 -0.63
N LEU A 9 -3.83 -44.36 -0.57
CA LEU A 9 -3.28 -43.10 -0.07
C LEU A 9 -3.14 -42.13 -1.26
N ALA A 10 -4.29 -41.59 -1.65
CA ALA A 10 -4.35 -40.42 -2.51
C ALA A 10 -3.63 -39.26 -1.81
N ALA A 11 -2.40 -39.01 -2.22
CA ALA A 11 -1.61 -37.85 -1.82
C ALA A 11 -2.27 -36.59 -2.41
N GLY A 12 -3.23 -36.03 -1.67
CA GLY A 12 -3.86 -34.76 -1.98
C GLY A 12 -2.84 -33.62 -1.88
N LEU A 13 -2.44 -33.10 -3.03
CA LEU A 13 -1.61 -31.92 -3.19
C LEU A 13 -2.39 -30.70 -2.67
N MET A 14 -2.11 -30.28 -1.43
CA MET A 14 -2.72 -29.07 -0.86
C MET A 14 -2.02 -27.83 -1.43
N LEU A 15 -2.60 -27.22 -2.47
CA LEU A 15 -2.16 -25.89 -2.92
C LEU A 15 -2.69 -24.83 -1.95
N ALA A 16 -1.80 -24.26 -1.13
CA ALA A 16 -2.09 -23.04 -0.37
C ALA A 16 -1.83 -21.82 -1.26
N GLY A 17 -2.88 -21.07 -1.60
CA GLY A 17 -2.78 -19.78 -2.29
C GLY A 17 -2.77 -18.63 -1.29
N CYS A 18 -1.79 -17.73 -1.37
CA CYS A 18 -1.80 -16.49 -0.61
C CYS A 18 -2.66 -15.46 -1.36
N THR A 19 -3.85 -15.13 -0.85
CA THR A 19 -4.69 -14.08 -1.43
C THR A 19 -4.25 -12.75 -0.83
N ALA A 20 -3.74 -11.83 -1.64
CA ALA A 20 -3.52 -10.46 -1.18
C ALA A 20 -4.89 -9.81 -0.91
N PRO A 21 -5.05 -9.04 0.18
CA PRO A 21 -6.27 -8.29 0.40
C PRO A 21 -6.46 -7.28 -0.72
N VAL A 22 -7.64 -7.29 -1.35
CA VAL A 22 -8.05 -6.22 -2.27
C VAL A 22 -8.32 -4.97 -1.42
N ALA A 23 -7.44 -3.98 -1.53
CA ALA A 23 -7.65 -2.69 -0.90
C ALA A 23 -8.86 -2.01 -1.55
N THR A 24 -9.93 -1.80 -0.77
CA THR A 24 -11.03 -0.92 -1.17
C THR A 24 -10.50 0.51 -1.17
N GLU A 25 -10.61 1.23 -2.29
CA GLU A 25 -10.25 2.65 -2.33
C GLU A 25 -11.10 3.40 -1.31
N ALA A 26 -10.45 3.95 -0.27
CA ALA A 26 -11.10 4.83 0.67
C ALA A 26 -11.66 6.07 -0.07
N PRO A 27 -12.79 6.64 0.38
CA PRO A 27 -13.30 7.88 -0.17
C PRO A 27 -12.19 8.93 -0.24
N ARG A 28 -12.02 9.58 -1.40
CA ARG A 28 -11.07 10.68 -1.57
C ARG A 28 -11.50 11.86 -0.71
N THR A 29 -11.09 11.86 0.56
CA THR A 29 -11.14 13.04 1.41
C THR A 29 -10.19 14.07 0.83
N SER A 30 -10.62 15.33 0.74
CA SER A 30 -9.77 16.42 0.28
C SER A 30 -8.48 16.49 1.11
N VAL A 31 -7.36 16.67 0.43
CA VAL A 31 -6.05 16.84 1.08
C VAL A 31 -6.07 18.12 1.93
N PRO A 32 -5.63 18.08 3.20
CA PRO A 32 -5.62 19.28 4.04
C PRO A 32 -4.75 20.39 3.45
N GLU A 33 -5.18 21.65 3.58
CA GLU A 33 -4.47 22.82 3.03
C GLU A 33 -3.03 22.92 3.56
N ALA A 34 -2.81 22.57 4.82
CA ALA A 34 -1.47 22.52 5.42
C ALA A 34 -0.53 21.55 4.69
N VAL A 35 -1.04 20.41 4.21
CA VAL A 35 -0.25 19.43 3.43
C VAL A 35 0.05 19.99 2.05
N VAL A 36 -0.90 20.68 1.42
CA VAL A 36 -0.71 21.36 0.13
C VAL A 36 0.40 22.42 0.25
N ALA A 37 0.39 23.21 1.31
CA ALA A 37 1.39 24.26 1.54
C ALA A 37 2.81 23.71 1.83
N LEU A 38 2.92 22.50 2.38
CA LEU A 38 4.20 21.85 2.68
C LEU A 38 4.80 21.11 1.49
N ALA A 39 3.97 20.67 0.54
CA ALA A 39 4.41 19.84 -0.57
C ALA A 39 5.32 20.62 -1.54
N ALA A 40 6.34 19.93 -2.08
CA ALA A 40 7.13 20.50 -3.18
C ALA A 40 6.24 20.75 -4.42
N PRO A 41 6.43 21.86 -5.14
CA PRO A 41 5.47 22.37 -6.13
C PRO A 41 5.32 21.52 -7.39
N TYR A 42 6.24 20.57 -7.62
CA TYR A 42 6.23 19.68 -8.79
C TYR A 42 5.45 18.37 -8.56
N GLN A 43 4.83 18.19 -7.38
CA GLN A 43 4.09 16.98 -7.04
C GLN A 43 2.59 17.20 -7.21
N ASP A 44 1.88 16.19 -7.69
CA ASP A 44 0.43 16.26 -7.87
C ASP A 44 -0.31 16.03 -6.54
N VAL A 45 -0.46 17.11 -5.77
CA VAL A 45 -1.17 17.11 -4.49
C VAL A 45 -2.64 16.70 -4.62
N ALA A 46 -3.27 16.86 -5.79
CA ALA A 46 -4.69 16.53 -5.96
C ALA A 46 -4.94 15.00 -5.91
N THR A 47 -3.91 14.21 -6.16
CA THR A 47 -3.96 12.74 -6.09
C THR A 47 -3.45 12.17 -4.76
N ALA A 48 -3.00 13.05 -3.85
CA ALA A 48 -2.37 12.63 -2.63
C ALA A 48 -3.34 11.94 -1.67
N ARG A 49 -2.87 10.87 -1.03
CA ARG A 49 -3.62 10.05 -0.07
C ARG A 49 -2.69 9.46 0.97
N VAL A 50 -3.22 9.22 2.17
CA VAL A 50 -2.47 8.54 3.22
C VAL A 50 -2.40 7.05 2.91
N ARG A 51 -1.19 6.48 2.98
CA ARG A 51 -0.98 5.03 2.85
C ARG A 51 -1.05 4.39 4.23
N PRO A 52 -1.90 3.37 4.46
CA PRO A 52 -2.03 2.75 5.79
C PRO A 52 -0.75 2.05 6.26
N GLU A 53 0.15 1.69 5.34
CA GLU A 53 1.39 0.97 5.64
C GLU A 53 2.41 1.83 6.40
N ASP A 54 2.44 3.14 6.15
CA ASP A 54 3.37 4.08 6.80
C ASP A 54 2.68 5.33 7.37
N GLY A 55 1.37 5.48 7.15
CA GLY A 55 0.55 6.66 7.47
C GLY A 55 1.12 7.98 6.94
N CYS A 56 1.89 7.92 5.86
CA CYS A 56 2.41 9.07 5.14
C CYS A 56 1.57 9.39 3.91
N TYR A 57 1.65 10.62 3.43
CA TYR A 57 1.01 11.01 2.17
C TYR A 57 1.82 10.50 0.98
N TRP A 58 1.12 9.92 0.01
CA TRP A 58 1.64 9.47 -1.28
C TRP A 58 0.78 10.02 -2.39
N TYR A 59 1.40 10.41 -3.50
CA TYR A 59 0.71 10.93 -4.67
C TYR A 59 0.96 10.05 -5.89
N LEU A 60 0.08 10.17 -6.88
CA LEU A 60 0.19 9.45 -8.14
C LEU A 60 1.12 10.20 -9.09
N HIS A 61 2.24 9.59 -9.44
CA HIS A 61 3.16 10.11 -10.45
C HIS A 61 2.96 9.35 -11.76
N ALA A 62 2.48 10.05 -12.79
CA ALA A 62 2.34 9.51 -14.14
C ALA A 62 3.63 9.78 -14.93
N GLY A 63 4.51 8.78 -15.01
CA GLY A 63 5.73 8.81 -15.81
C GLY A 63 5.53 8.16 -17.19
N PRO A 64 6.55 8.23 -18.08
CA PRO A 64 6.47 7.67 -19.43
C PRO A 64 6.28 6.15 -19.47
N VAL A 65 6.77 5.46 -18.45
CA VAL A 65 6.76 3.99 -18.39
C VAL A 65 5.60 3.49 -17.52
N GLU A 66 5.35 4.15 -16.39
CA GLU A 66 4.38 3.68 -15.40
C GLU A 66 3.71 4.84 -14.67
N THR A 67 2.52 4.55 -14.14
CA THR A 67 1.87 5.38 -13.14
C THR A 67 2.09 4.75 -11.78
N THR A 68 2.88 5.40 -10.94
CA THR A 68 3.35 4.84 -9.66
C THR A 68 3.02 5.78 -8.51
N LEU A 69 2.73 5.20 -7.34
CA LEU A 69 2.65 5.96 -6.11
C LEU A 69 4.04 6.36 -5.63
N LEU A 70 4.27 7.65 -5.39
CA LEU A 70 5.50 8.16 -4.78
C LEU A 70 5.20 8.90 -3.47
N PRO A 71 6.14 8.92 -2.51
CA PRO A 71 5.96 9.67 -1.27
C PRO A 71 5.82 11.16 -1.57
N LEU A 72 4.81 11.79 -0.97
CA LEU A 72 4.68 13.25 -1.00
C LEU A 72 5.73 13.85 -0.06
N ARG A 73 6.53 14.78 -0.59
CA ARG A 73 7.68 15.34 0.12
C ARG A 73 7.66 16.86 0.18
N THR A 74 8.30 17.40 1.21
CA THR A 74 8.69 18.82 1.27
C THR A 74 9.72 19.16 0.19
N PRO A 75 9.96 20.45 -0.12
CA PRO A 75 11.06 20.86 -1.01
C PRO A 75 12.44 20.34 -0.57
N GLN A 76 12.64 20.10 0.72
CA GLN A 76 13.87 19.54 1.30
C GLN A 76 13.94 18.01 1.24
N GLY A 77 12.89 17.34 0.73
CA GLY A 77 12.86 15.90 0.52
C GLY A 77 12.30 15.08 1.70
N ASN A 78 11.94 15.71 2.82
CA ASN A 78 11.30 15.02 3.95
C ASN A 78 9.90 14.56 3.58
N ARG A 79 9.51 13.34 3.99
CA ARG A 79 8.12 12.84 3.81
C ARG A 79 7.15 13.66 4.65
N ILE A 80 5.93 13.82 4.15
CA ILE A 80 4.82 14.44 4.90
C ILE A 80 3.94 13.32 5.44
N CYS A 81 3.79 13.23 6.76
CA CYS A 81 3.07 12.14 7.42
C CYS A 81 2.03 12.66 8.39
N THR A 82 1.11 11.78 8.81
CA THR A 82 0.14 12.10 9.85
C THR A 82 0.75 11.88 11.24
N GLU A 83 0.31 12.65 12.24
CA GLU A 83 0.79 12.58 13.64
C GLU A 83 0.76 11.16 14.22
N ALA A 84 -0.19 10.32 13.78
CA ALA A 84 -0.31 8.93 14.22
C ALA A 84 0.89 8.05 13.79
N SER A 85 1.61 8.43 12.73
CA SER A 85 2.75 7.67 12.21
C SER A 85 4.09 7.98 12.89
N GLU A 86 4.20 9.10 13.59
CA GLU A 86 5.46 9.48 14.26
C GLU A 86 5.81 8.54 15.44
N THR A 87 4.80 7.88 16.02
CA THR A 87 4.98 6.95 17.15
C THR A 87 5.34 5.51 16.71
N ALA A 88 5.21 5.14 15.43
CA ALA A 88 5.43 3.76 14.97
C ALA A 88 6.86 3.48 14.44
N GLY A 89 7.74 4.49 14.44
CA GLY A 89 9.07 4.42 13.81
C GLY A 89 10.26 4.68 14.74
N ALA A 90 10.07 4.64 16.06
CA ALA A 90 11.13 4.78 17.06
C ALA A 90 11.55 3.43 17.65
#